data_AF-A0AAE0XXT7-F1
#
_entry.id   AF-A0AAE0XXT7-F1
#
_cell.length_a   1.000
_cell.length_b   1.000
_cell.length_c   1.000
_cell.angle_alpha   90.00
_cell.angle_beta   90.00
_cell.angle_gamma   90.00
#
_symmetry.space_group_name_H-M   'P 1'
#
loop_
_entity.id
_entity.type
_entity.pdbx_description
1 polymer ?
#
loop_
_entity_poly.entity_id
_entity_poly.type
_entity_poly.pdbx_seq_one_letter_code
_entity_poly.pdbx_strand_id
1 'polypeptide(L)'
;MYCRKAKLKLPLKSILEEYKCGKTRLFSVLEDSEDPVVKTVQPTIKTGRKWKVVETVDEAKVCLQIKEVIGQTQTIRKELGSSRAKWWSKAEGKGKRDMVINEIRVHEDSRRVQKAVHQPQQGQWTNWDNALQK
;
A
#
# COMPACT_ATOMS: atom_id res chain seq x y z
N MET A 1 -9.81 4.54 -30.26
CA MET A 1 -11.08 4.06 -29.66
C MET A 1 -10.81 3.64 -28.22
N TYR A 2 -11.23 4.43 -27.23
CA TYR A 2 -11.19 4.02 -25.83
C TYR A 2 -12.49 3.29 -25.51
N CYS A 3 -12.40 2.04 -25.05
CA CYS A 3 -13.58 1.27 -24.68
C CYS A 3 -14.26 1.93 -23.48
N ARG A 4 -15.42 2.56 -23.69
CA ARG A 4 -16.20 3.24 -22.63
C ARG A 4 -16.91 2.28 -21.67
N LYS A 5 -16.88 0.98 -21.95
CA LYS A 5 -17.72 -0.03 -21.29
C LYS A 5 -16.93 -1.21 -20.71
N ALA A 6 -15.60 -1.23 -20.81
CA ALA A 6 -14.76 -2.28 -20.24
C ALA A 6 -14.35 -1.95 -18.80
N LYS A 7 -14.28 -2.98 -17.95
CA LYS A 7 -13.81 -2.87 -16.55
C LYS A 7 -12.31 -2.61 -16.48
N LEU A 8 -11.88 -1.40 -16.80
CA LEU A 8 -10.46 -1.02 -16.82
C LEU A 8 -10.13 -0.17 -15.59
N LYS A 9 -9.19 -0.65 -14.77
CA LYS A 9 -8.56 0.18 -13.74
C LYS A 9 -7.48 1.03 -14.41
N LEU A 10 -7.51 2.34 -14.19
CA LEU A 10 -6.43 3.21 -14.66
C LEU A 10 -5.17 2.93 -13.83
N PRO A 11 -3.99 2.69 -14.44
CA PRO A 11 -2.75 2.47 -13.72
C PRO A 11 -2.16 3.81 -13.23
N LEU A 12 -2.91 4.51 -12.39
CA LEU A 12 -2.51 5.81 -11.85
C LEU A 12 -1.56 5.60 -10.68
N LYS A 13 -0.26 5.73 -10.92
CA LYS A 13 0.72 5.89 -9.84
C LYS A 13 0.87 7.37 -9.53
N SER A 14 0.65 7.73 -8.28
CA SER A 14 0.81 9.12 -7.84
C SER A 14 2.27 9.40 -7.48
N ILE A 15 2.77 10.58 -7.84
CA ILE A 15 4.08 11.07 -7.39
C ILE A 15 4.15 11.07 -5.86
N LEU A 16 3.03 11.38 -5.20
CA LEU A 16 2.94 11.40 -3.74
C LEU A 16 3.04 9.99 -3.13
N GLU A 17 2.51 8.98 -3.82
CA GLU A 17 2.66 7.57 -3.42
C GLU A 17 4.13 7.16 -3.49
N GLU A 18 4.81 7.40 -4.61
CA GLU A 18 6.22 7.04 -4.76
C GLU A 18 7.12 7.84 -3.80
N TYR A 19 6.80 9.11 -3.54
CA TYR A 19 7.48 9.90 -2.51
C TYR A 19 7.36 9.28 -1.12
N LYS A 20 6.13 8.91 -0.71
CA LYS A 20 5.89 8.27 0.59
C LYS A 20 6.60 6.92 0.69
N CYS A 21 6.48 6.08 -0.33
CA CYS A 21 7.16 4.79 -0.41
C CYS A 21 8.68 4.92 -0.38
N GLY A 22 9.24 5.94 -1.03
CA GLY A 22 10.67 6.22 -1.01
C GLY A 22 11.17 6.61 0.39
N LYS A 23 10.42 7.49 1.06
CA LYS A 23 10.74 7.93 2.44
C LYS A 23 10.58 6.81 3.45
N THR A 24 9.55 5.96 3.32
CA THR A 24 9.36 4.80 4.20
C THR A 24 10.40 3.73 3.95
N ARG A 25 10.80 3.50 2.69
CA ARG A 25 11.92 2.62 2.37
C ARG A 25 13.21 3.08 3.02
N LEU A 26 13.53 4.38 2.94
CA LEU A 26 14.71 4.94 3.61
C LEU A 26 14.64 4.71 5.12
N PHE A 27 13.48 4.95 5.74
CA PHE A 27 13.26 4.70 7.17
C PHE A 27 13.52 3.25 7.56
N SER A 28 12.86 2.31 6.88
CA SER A 28 13.01 0.89 7.21
C SER A 28 14.43 0.37 6.97
N VAL A 29 15.18 0.95 6.02
CA VAL A 29 16.60 0.60 5.82
C VAL A 29 17.47 1.10 6.97
N LEU A 30 17.21 2.30 7.49
CA LEU A 30 17.95 2.86 8.62
C LEU A 30 17.60 2.16 9.95
N GLU A 31 16.32 1.83 10.15
CA GLU A 31 15.82 1.09 11.32
C GLU A 31 16.47 -0.31 11.42
N ASP A 32 16.58 -1.00 10.28
CA ASP A 32 17.15 -2.34 10.20
C ASP A 32 18.65 -2.33 9.80
N SER A 33 19.37 -1.23 9.99
CA SER A 33 20.79 -1.14 9.64
C SER A 33 21.63 -2.10 10.49
N GLU A 34 22.63 -2.73 9.88
CA GLU A 34 23.60 -3.59 10.59
C GLU A 34 24.59 -2.76 11.42
N ASP A 35 24.81 -1.50 11.06
CA ASP A 35 25.68 -0.58 11.79
C ASP A 35 25.01 -0.18 13.13
N PRO A 36 25.62 -0.52 14.28
CA PRO A 36 25.06 -0.21 15.60
C PRO A 36 24.94 1.29 15.86
N VAL A 37 25.82 2.12 15.28
CA VAL A 37 25.76 3.58 15.44
C VAL A 37 24.54 4.14 14.71
N VAL A 38 24.30 3.69 13.48
CA VAL A 38 23.12 4.12 12.70
C VAL A 38 21.83 3.65 13.39
N LYS A 39 21.82 2.42 13.88
CA LYS A 39 20.67 1.83 14.56
C LYS A 39 20.34 2.47 15.91
N THR A 40 21.35 3.00 16.61
CA THR A 40 21.16 3.71 17.89
C THR A 40 20.74 5.15 17.69
N VAL A 41 21.34 5.85 16.72
CA VAL A 41 21.03 7.27 16.46
C VAL A 41 19.66 7.46 15.81
N GLN A 42 19.21 6.51 14.97
CA GLN A 42 17.95 6.57 14.20
C GLN A 42 17.63 7.98 13.68
N PRO A 43 18.39 8.46 12.69
CA PRO A 43 18.30 9.84 12.25
C PRO A 43 16.88 10.18 11.79
N THR A 44 16.35 11.29 12.29
CA THR A 44 15.00 11.72 11.96
C THR A 44 14.90 12.08 10.48
N ILE A 45 14.03 11.37 9.75
CA ILE A 45 13.84 11.64 8.33
C ILE A 45 13.04 12.92 8.16
N LYS A 46 13.63 13.85 7.42
CA LYS A 46 12.97 15.08 6.99
C LYS A 46 11.75 14.74 6.14
N THR A 47 10.60 14.90 6.77
CA THR A 47 9.25 14.77 6.23
C THR A 47 8.54 16.10 6.46
N GLY A 48 7.60 16.47 5.59
CA GLY A 48 6.89 17.74 5.72
C GLY A 48 5.90 17.72 6.90
N ARG A 49 5.27 18.86 7.20
CA ARG A 49 4.33 18.98 8.33
C ARG A 49 3.10 18.07 8.24
N LYS A 50 2.64 17.75 7.03
CA LYS A 50 1.36 17.05 6.80
C LYS A 50 1.44 15.53 6.95
N TRP A 51 2.63 14.96 7.02
CA TRP A 51 2.82 13.52 6.97
C TRP A 51 4.15 13.14 7.61
N LYS A 52 4.12 12.20 8.54
CA LYS A 52 5.30 11.67 9.22
C LYS A 52 5.46 10.19 8.89
N VAL A 53 6.70 9.79 8.60
CA VAL A 53 7.00 8.40 8.21
C VAL A 53 6.76 7.43 9.35
N VAL A 54 7.23 7.75 10.56
CA VAL A 54 7.17 6.86 11.73
C VAL A 54 5.73 6.40 11.98
N GLU A 55 4.81 7.36 12.14
CA GLU A 55 3.39 7.10 12.35
C GLU A 55 2.80 6.18 11.27
N THR A 56 3.10 6.44 9.99
CA THR A 56 2.56 5.60 8.90
C THR A 56 3.20 4.23 8.78
N VAL A 57 4.44 4.06 9.21
CA VAL A 57 5.10 2.76 9.26
C VAL A 57 4.50 1.93 10.39
N ASP A 58 4.22 2.54 11.54
CA ASP A 58 3.59 1.88 12.68
C ASP A 58 2.15 1.47 12.35
N GLU A 59 1.36 2.36 11.74
CA GLU A 59 0.03 2.04 11.23
C GLU A 59 0.07 0.86 10.24
N ALA A 60 1.01 0.87 9.29
CA ALA A 60 1.17 -0.22 8.33
C ALA A 60 1.56 -1.55 9.01
N LYS A 61 2.45 -1.53 10.01
CA LYS A 61 2.83 -2.71 10.82
C LYS A 61 1.60 -3.27 11.54
N VAL A 62 0.78 -2.43 12.16
CA VAL A 62 -0.47 -2.85 12.84
C VAL A 62 -1.48 -3.42 11.84
N CYS A 63 -1.68 -2.79 10.68
CA CYS A 63 -2.56 -3.32 9.63
C CYS A 63 -2.10 -4.70 9.14
N LEU A 64 -0.79 -4.92 8.99
CA LEU A 64 -0.25 -6.23 8.61
C LEU A 64 -0.48 -7.30 9.68
N GLN A 65 -0.36 -6.94 10.97
CA GLN A 65 -0.71 -7.84 12.08
C GLN A 65 -2.21 -8.19 12.09
N ILE A 66 -3.08 -7.20 11.88
CA ILE A 66 -4.53 -7.42 11.80
C ILE A 66 -4.86 -8.33 10.61
N LYS A 67 -4.24 -8.13 9.44
CA LYS A 67 -4.40 -9.01 8.28
C LYS A 67 -3.94 -10.44 8.56
N GLU A 68 -2.90 -10.61 9.36
CA GLU A 68 -2.45 -11.92 9.80
C GLU A 68 -3.47 -12.62 10.69
N VAL A 69 -4.08 -11.90 11.64
CA VAL A 69 -5.15 -12.42 12.52
C VAL A 69 -6.41 -12.80 11.74
N ILE A 70 -6.83 -11.94 10.79
CA ILE A 70 -7.98 -12.22 9.91
C ILE A 70 -7.71 -13.46 9.04
N GLY A 71 -6.45 -13.69 8.71
CA GLY A 71 -6.04 -14.78 7.86
C GLY A 71 -6.18 -14.47 6.37
N GLN A 72 -6.12 -15.51 5.55
CA GLN A 72 -6.14 -15.36 4.10
C GLN A 72 -7.57 -15.10 3.61
N THR A 73 -7.82 -13.87 3.19
CA THR A 73 -9.10 -13.48 2.59
C THR A 73 -9.12 -13.79 1.09
N GLN A 74 -10.29 -14.21 0.60
CA GLN A 74 -10.50 -14.37 -0.83
C GLN A 74 -10.54 -13.00 -1.50
N THR A 75 -9.59 -12.75 -2.40
CA THR A 75 -9.59 -11.56 -3.24
C THR A 75 -10.09 -11.96 -4.62
N ILE A 76 -11.36 -11.64 -4.92
CA ILE A 76 -12.04 -11.87 -6.22
C ILE A 76 -12.36 -13.37 -6.42
N ARG A 77 -12.74 -13.80 -7.64
CA ARG A 77 -12.88 -15.19 -8.09
C ARG A 77 -11.53 -15.95 -8.13
N LYS A 78 -10.65 -15.71 -7.16
CA LYS A 78 -9.48 -16.56 -6.97
C LYS A 78 -9.90 -17.74 -6.13
N GLU A 79 -9.56 -18.93 -6.61
CA GLU A 79 -9.90 -20.19 -5.94
C GLU A 79 -9.25 -20.28 -4.56
N LEU A 80 -9.95 -20.96 -3.65
CA LEU A 80 -9.44 -21.26 -2.32
C LEU A 80 -8.12 -22.05 -2.45
N GLY A 81 -7.05 -21.54 -1.84
CA GLY A 81 -5.73 -22.19 -1.87
C GLY A 81 -4.82 -21.81 -3.04
N SER A 82 -5.28 -20.99 -3.99
CA SER A 82 -4.46 -20.59 -5.17
C SER A 82 -3.27 -19.68 -4.82
N SER A 83 -3.38 -18.85 -3.77
CA SER A 83 -2.28 -17.98 -3.33
C SER A 83 -1.62 -18.47 -2.05
N ARG A 84 -0.29 -18.42 -1.98
CA ARG A 84 0.44 -18.56 -0.72
C ARG A 84 0.38 -17.24 0.04
N ALA A 85 -0.23 -17.24 1.22
CA ALA A 85 -0.18 -16.08 2.10
C ALA A 85 1.26 -15.80 2.56
N LYS A 86 1.66 -14.52 2.47
CA LYS A 86 2.87 -14.01 3.11
C LYS A 86 2.46 -13.44 4.45
N TRP A 87 2.92 -14.07 5.52
CA TRP A 87 2.59 -13.68 6.88
C TRP A 87 3.63 -12.71 7.43
N TRP A 88 3.19 -11.71 8.19
CA TRP A 88 4.08 -10.69 8.75
C TRP A 88 5.04 -11.30 9.77
N SER A 89 4.55 -12.19 10.64
CA SER A 89 5.36 -12.91 11.63
C SER A 89 6.51 -13.72 10.99
N LYS A 90 6.27 -14.33 9.83
CA LYS A 90 7.21 -15.21 9.13
C LYS A 90 8.14 -14.50 8.16
N ALA A 91 7.93 -13.20 7.92
CA ALA A 91 8.79 -12.42 7.04
C ALA A 91 10.04 -11.94 7.81
N GLU A 92 11.15 -11.79 7.10
CA GLU A 92 12.40 -11.28 7.68
C GLU A 92 13.11 -10.31 6.73
N GLY A 93 13.93 -9.42 7.31
CA GLY A 93 14.75 -8.44 6.61
C GLY A 93 14.00 -7.70 5.50
N LYS A 94 14.50 -7.79 4.26
CA LYS A 94 13.91 -7.15 3.08
C LYS A 94 12.45 -7.53 2.87
N GLY A 95 12.05 -8.76 3.17
CA GLY A 95 10.67 -9.23 3.02
C GLY A 95 9.69 -8.43 3.89
N LYS A 96 10.07 -8.14 5.14
CA LYS A 96 9.28 -7.29 6.05
C LYS A 96 9.19 -5.86 5.49
N ARG A 97 10.31 -5.27 5.07
CA ARG A 97 10.31 -3.91 4.50
C ARG A 97 9.40 -3.81 3.28
N ASP A 98 9.45 -4.79 2.38
CA ASP A 98 8.62 -4.83 1.18
C ASP A 98 7.12 -5.00 1.53
N MET A 99 6.78 -5.76 2.57
CA MET A 99 5.39 -5.85 3.05
C MET A 99 4.87 -4.51 3.57
N VAL A 100 5.65 -3.81 4.40
CA VAL A 100 5.29 -2.48 4.91
C VAL A 100 5.10 -1.47 3.77
N ILE A 101 6.05 -1.42 2.81
CA ILE A 101 5.97 -0.49 1.68
C ILE A 101 4.75 -0.80 0.81
N ASN A 102 4.45 -2.07 0.55
CA ASN A 102 3.27 -2.45 -0.22
C ASN A 102 1.97 -2.12 0.53
N GLU A 103 1.93 -2.26 1.84
CA GLU A 103 0.77 -1.86 2.64
C GLU A 103 0.49 -0.36 2.51
N ILE A 104 1.53 0.47 2.59
CA ILE A 104 1.43 1.92 2.39
C ILE A 104 0.92 2.25 0.98
N ARG A 105 1.36 1.52 -0.05
CA ARG A 105 0.80 1.67 -1.42
C ARG A 105 -0.69 1.37 -1.47
N VAL A 106 -1.12 0.29 -0.81
CA VAL A 106 -2.55 -0.07 -0.75
C VAL A 106 -3.36 1.01 -0.04
N HIS A 107 -2.84 1.62 1.03
CA HIS A 107 -3.49 2.74 1.71
C HIS A 107 -3.61 3.98 0.82
N GLU A 108 -2.53 4.36 0.10
CA GLU A 108 -2.59 5.48 -0.83
C GLU A 108 -3.52 5.21 -2.02
N ASP A 109 -3.54 3.99 -2.55
CA ASP A 109 -4.47 3.60 -3.61
C ASP A 109 -5.92 3.68 -3.13
N SER A 110 -6.21 3.18 -1.93
CA SER A 110 -7.53 3.26 -1.30
C SER A 110 -7.98 4.71 -1.13
N ARG A 111 -7.08 5.59 -0.66
CA ARG A 111 -7.36 7.03 -0.52
C ARG A 111 -7.61 7.70 -1.87
N ARG A 112 -6.89 7.31 -2.92
CA ARG A 112 -7.13 7.79 -4.29
C ARG A 112 -8.49 7.36 -4.81
N VAL A 113 -8.83 6.08 -4.64
CA VAL A 113 -10.13 5.53 -5.05
C VAL A 113 -11.26 6.22 -4.28
N GLN A 114 -11.14 6.38 -2.96
CA GLN A 114 -12.11 7.15 -2.15
C GLN A 114 -12.30 8.56 -2.71
N LYS A 115 -11.22 9.28 -3.03
CA LYS A 115 -11.32 10.61 -3.62
C LYS A 115 -12.04 10.60 -4.98
N ALA A 116 -11.74 9.61 -5.83
CA ALA A 116 -12.38 9.47 -7.14
C ALA A 116 -13.88 9.19 -7.01
N VAL A 117 -14.31 8.37 -6.05
CA VAL A 117 -15.74 8.09 -5.78
C VAL A 117 -16.51 9.37 -5.46
N HIS A 118 -15.89 10.33 -4.76
CA HIS A 118 -16.51 11.63 -4.46
C HIS A 118 -16.52 12.61 -5.65
N GLN A 119 -15.98 12.24 -6.81
CA GLN A 119 -15.90 13.08 -8.00
C GLN A 119 -16.79 12.51 -9.12
N PRO A 120 -18.08 12.85 -9.19
CA PRO A 120 -19.05 12.14 -10.03
C PRO A 120 -18.76 12.20 -11.54
N GLN A 121 -18.08 13.25 -12.03
CA GLN A 121 -17.72 13.38 -13.44
C GLN A 121 -16.35 12.77 -13.77
N GLN A 122 -15.32 13.06 -12.97
CA GLN A 122 -13.94 12.59 -13.21
C GLN A 122 -13.71 11.15 -12.73
N GLY A 123 -14.50 10.72 -11.74
CA GLY A 123 -14.49 9.40 -11.13
C GLY A 123 -15.50 8.44 -11.71
N GLN A 124 -16.13 8.71 -12.86
CA GLN A 124 -17.11 7.80 -13.47
C GLN A 124 -16.59 6.37 -13.66
N TRP A 125 -15.27 6.20 -13.80
CA TRP A 125 -14.59 4.90 -13.88
C TRP A 125 -14.66 4.05 -12.60
N THR A 126 -15.05 4.63 -11.45
CA THR A 126 -15.29 3.87 -10.21
C THR A 126 -16.67 3.23 -10.16
N ASN A 127 -17.62 3.71 -10.98
CA ASN A 127 -18.96 3.14 -11.09
C ASN A 127 -19.05 2.17 -12.28
N TRP A 128 -19.75 1.05 -12.09
CA TRP A 128 -19.87 -0.04 -13.05
C TRP A 128 -21.29 -0.23 -13.61
N ASP A 129 -22.26 0.61 -13.22
CA ASP A 129 -23.67 0.48 -13.62
C ASP A 129 -23.89 0.37 -15.14
N ASN A 130 -23.01 1.01 -15.93
CA ASN A 130 -23.09 1.04 -17.40
C ASN A 130 -22.00 0.19 -18.10
N ALA A 131 -21.23 -0.60 -17.35
CA ALA A 131 -20.15 -1.41 -17.91
C ALA A 131 -20.67 -2.72 -18.52
N LEU A 132 -20.31 -2.99 -19.78
CA LEU A 132 -20.66 -4.26 -20.43
C LEU A 132 -19.84 -5.37 -19.78
N GLN A 133 -20.53 -6.38 -19.24
CA GLN A 133 -19.91 -7.66 -18.93
C GLN A 133 -19.70 -8.37 -20.27
N LYS A 134 -18.43 -8.53 -20.66
CA LYS A 134 -18.04 -9.57 -21.62
C LYS A 134 -17.56 -10.78 -20.84
#